data_AF-A0A4R1XMX0-F1
#
_entry.id   AF-A0A4R1XMX0-F1
#
_cell.length_a   1.000
_cell.length_b   1.000
_cell.length_c   1.000
_cell.angle_alpha   90.00
_cell.angle_beta   90.00
_cell.angle_gamma   90.00
#
_symmetry.space_group_name_H-M   'P 1'
#
loop_
_entity.id
_entity.type
_entity.pdbx_description
1 polymer ?
#
loop_
_entity_poly.entity_id
_entity_poly.type
_entity_poly.pdbx_seq_one_letter_code
_entity_poly.pdbx_strand_id
1 'polypeptide(L)'
;MDVGFDGTKLTVHGKNLDAYAQIDAKGSLDELFDRLQNAGPEIPGSDLLLSNSFDTLMDGVTEAKHISSAVVDGVECEYLTFLKNDIDWQIWIETGSTPIPKRYVVTSKHVVQAPEYMLEVRNFRTGEDVKVANFAIEIPGDAKKVDLSELGQIDELPAPTGMMGDAQ
;
A
#
# COMPACT_ATOMS: atom_id res chain seq x y z
N MET A 1 -6.01 8.95 -7.65
CA MET A 1 -6.28 7.67 -8.34
C MET A 1 -7.09 6.81 -7.39
N ASP A 2 -8.06 6.06 -7.90
CA ASP A 2 -8.75 5.03 -7.12
C ASP A 2 -8.37 3.66 -7.68
N VAL A 3 -8.14 2.69 -6.79
CA VAL A 3 -7.84 1.30 -7.15
C VAL A 3 -8.74 0.39 -6.33
N GLY A 4 -9.39 -0.56 -6.99
CA GLY A 4 -10.40 -1.42 -6.36
C GLY A 4 -10.49 -2.77 -7.02
N PHE A 5 -10.73 -3.79 -6.21
CA PHE A 5 -10.85 -5.18 -6.64
C PHE A 5 -12.10 -5.81 -6.03
N ASP A 6 -13.00 -6.30 -6.88
CA ASP A 6 -14.30 -6.86 -6.46
C ASP A 6 -14.32 -8.40 -6.41
N GLY A 7 -13.17 -9.06 -6.54
CA GLY A 7 -13.05 -10.51 -6.66
C GLY A 7 -13.17 -11.04 -8.10
N THR A 8 -13.56 -10.19 -9.04
CA THR A 8 -13.69 -10.54 -10.47
C THR A 8 -12.89 -9.63 -11.38
N LYS A 9 -12.75 -8.36 -11.01
CA LYS A 9 -12.14 -7.31 -11.82
C LYS A 9 -11.34 -6.36 -10.95
N LEU A 10 -10.09 -6.13 -11.36
CA LEU A 10 -9.31 -4.99 -10.87
C LEU A 10 -9.69 -3.77 -11.71
N THR A 11 -10.06 -2.68 -11.04
CA THR A 11 -10.32 -1.39 -11.67
C THR A 11 -9.32 -0.36 -11.15
N VAL A 12 -8.68 0.37 -12.06
CA VAL A 12 -7.83 1.53 -11.76
C VAL A 12 -8.45 2.74 -12.43
N HIS A 13 -8.82 3.75 -11.65
CA HIS A 13 -9.46 4.96 -12.15
C HIS A 13 -8.58 6.18 -11.88
N GLY A 14 -8.02 6.72 -12.97
CA GLY A 14 -7.30 7.98 -12.98
C GLY A 14 -8.28 9.15 -13.04
N LYS A 15 -8.87 9.55 -11.90
CA LYS A 15 -9.84 10.66 -11.81
C LYS A 15 -9.41 11.95 -12.52
N ASN A 16 -8.11 12.25 -12.56
CA ASN A 16 -7.58 13.46 -13.20
C ASN A 16 -7.31 13.30 -14.71
N LEU A 17 -7.38 12.07 -15.22
CA LEU A 17 -7.12 11.71 -16.61
C LEU A 17 -8.40 11.44 -17.38
N ASP A 18 -9.56 11.51 -16.70
CA ASP A 18 -10.85 11.06 -17.22
C ASP A 18 -10.73 9.69 -17.89
N ALA A 19 -9.95 8.79 -17.28
CA ALA A 19 -9.57 7.51 -17.85
C ALA A 19 -9.51 6.40 -16.80
N TYR A 20 -9.82 5.19 -17.22
CA TYR A 20 -9.81 4.01 -16.36
C TYR A 20 -9.30 2.76 -17.09
N ALA A 21 -8.70 1.85 -16.34
CA ALA A 21 -8.29 0.53 -16.81
C ALA A 21 -9.02 -0.55 -16.01
N GLN A 22 -9.30 -1.66 -16.67
CA GLN A 22 -9.92 -2.83 -16.05
C GLN A 22 -9.25 -4.11 -16.51
N ILE A 23 -8.92 -4.96 -15.54
CA ILE A 23 -8.33 -6.28 -15.79
C ILE A 23 -9.27 -7.32 -15.19
N ASP A 24 -9.69 -8.28 -16.02
CA ASP A 24 -10.41 -9.45 -15.53
C ASP A 24 -9.46 -10.31 -14.70
N ALA A 25 -9.75 -10.40 -13.40
CA ALA A 25 -8.92 -11.11 -12.46
C ALA A 25 -9.83 -11.83 -11.46
N LYS A 26 -10.46 -12.92 -11.88
CA LYS A 26 -11.24 -13.76 -10.96
C LYS A 26 -10.31 -14.40 -9.94
N GLY A 27 -10.71 -14.36 -8.67
CA GLY A 27 -9.93 -14.98 -7.61
C GLY A 27 -9.89 -14.22 -6.30
N SER A 28 -8.99 -14.67 -5.43
CA SER A 28 -8.64 -13.97 -4.20
C SER A 28 -7.76 -12.75 -4.47
N LEU A 29 -7.57 -11.92 -3.45
CA LEU A 29 -6.63 -10.80 -3.51
C LEU A 29 -5.18 -11.30 -3.65
N ASP A 30 -4.83 -12.41 -3.01
CA ASP A 30 -3.51 -13.05 -3.15
C ASP A 30 -3.25 -13.45 -4.61
N GLU A 31 -4.22 -14.12 -5.26
CA GLU A 31 -4.11 -14.51 -6.68
C GLU A 31 -4.02 -13.30 -7.62
N LEU A 32 -4.62 -12.16 -7.23
CA LEU A 32 -4.45 -10.90 -7.96
C LEU A 32 -3.00 -10.40 -7.83
N PHE A 33 -2.45 -10.35 -6.61
CA PHE A 33 -1.08 -9.90 -6.39
C PHE A 33 -0.05 -10.77 -7.11
N ASP A 34 -0.23 -12.09 -7.12
CA ASP A 34 0.62 -13.03 -7.87
C ASP A 34 0.66 -12.69 -9.37
N ARG A 35 -0.48 -12.31 -9.95
CA ARG A 35 -0.58 -11.92 -11.38
C ARG A 35 0.08 -10.57 -11.65
N LEU A 36 0.04 -9.66 -10.69
CA LEU A 36 0.54 -8.30 -10.82
C LEU A 36 1.99 -8.12 -10.39
N GLN A 37 2.62 -9.16 -9.82
CA GLN A 37 3.97 -9.09 -9.25
C GLN A 37 5.02 -8.50 -10.21
N ASN A 38 4.85 -8.67 -11.53
CA ASN A 38 5.76 -8.15 -12.57
C ASN A 38 5.16 -7.00 -13.41
N ALA A 39 3.95 -6.53 -13.07
CA ALA A 39 3.15 -5.65 -13.92
C ALA A 39 3.32 -4.15 -13.61
N GLY A 40 4.08 -3.78 -12.58
CA GLY A 40 4.24 -2.39 -12.18
C GLY A 40 5.06 -2.20 -10.90
N PRO A 41 5.15 -0.96 -10.40
CA PRO A 41 5.79 -0.65 -9.13
C PRO A 41 5.08 -1.38 -7.97
N GLU A 42 5.87 -1.75 -6.96
CA GLU A 42 5.38 -2.38 -5.74
C GLU A 42 4.43 -1.42 -4.99
N ILE A 43 3.25 -1.89 -4.62
CA ILE A 43 2.25 -1.08 -3.91
C ILE A 43 2.64 -1.02 -2.43
N PRO A 44 3.02 0.14 -1.88
CA PRO A 44 3.45 0.21 -0.48
C PRO A 44 2.33 -0.24 0.48
N GLY A 45 2.65 -1.19 1.36
CA GLY A 45 1.69 -1.75 2.33
C GLY A 45 0.80 -2.88 1.79
N SER A 46 1.01 -3.36 0.56
CA SER A 46 0.26 -4.53 0.04
C SER A 46 0.51 -5.81 0.82
N ASP A 47 1.70 -5.94 1.41
CA ASP A 47 2.10 -6.99 2.34
C ASP A 47 1.15 -7.15 3.53
N LEU A 48 0.52 -6.07 3.99
CA LEU A 48 -0.50 -6.08 5.06
C LEU A 48 -1.86 -6.65 4.60
N LEU A 49 -2.10 -6.77 3.30
CA LEU A 49 -3.38 -7.22 2.74
C LEU A 49 -3.40 -8.69 2.36
N LEU A 50 -2.25 -9.37 2.40
CA LEU A 50 -2.12 -10.78 2.02
C LEU A 50 -2.64 -11.71 3.12
N SER A 51 -3.22 -12.85 2.73
CA SER A 51 -3.67 -13.85 3.70
C SER A 51 -2.53 -14.44 4.55
N ASN A 52 -1.29 -14.43 4.03
CA ASN A 52 -0.07 -14.85 4.71
C ASN A 52 0.81 -13.66 5.15
N SER A 53 0.21 -12.50 5.44
CA SER A 53 0.92 -11.25 5.75
C SER A 53 2.09 -11.40 6.72
N PHE A 54 1.94 -12.19 7.79
CA PHE A 54 3.01 -12.43 8.76
C PHE A 54 4.26 -13.06 8.12
N ASP A 55 4.08 -14.12 7.34
CA ASP A 55 5.21 -14.81 6.70
C ASP A 55 5.92 -13.89 5.70
N THR A 56 5.15 -13.13 4.91
CA THR A 56 5.67 -12.15 3.96
C THR A 56 6.44 -11.02 4.65
N LEU A 57 5.88 -10.43 5.71
CA LEU A 57 6.53 -9.35 6.46
C LEU A 57 7.80 -9.83 7.17
N MET A 58 7.80 -11.04 7.69
CA MET A 58 8.92 -11.63 8.42
C MET A 58 10.02 -12.20 7.51
N ASP A 59 9.76 -12.39 6.22
CA ASP A 59 10.78 -12.85 5.28
C ASP A 59 11.99 -11.90 5.24
N GLY A 60 13.19 -12.45 5.39
CA GLY A 60 14.43 -11.67 5.44
C GLY A 60 14.61 -10.74 6.65
N VAL A 61 13.71 -10.78 7.65
CA VAL A 61 13.92 -10.04 8.92
C VAL A 61 15.08 -10.64 9.69
N THR A 62 16.07 -9.81 10.02
CA THR A 62 17.24 -10.19 10.80
C THR A 62 17.11 -9.81 12.27
N GLU A 63 16.29 -8.80 12.58
CA GLU A 63 16.03 -8.35 13.93
C GLU A 63 14.60 -7.86 14.08
N ALA A 64 13.94 -8.21 15.19
CA ALA A 64 12.61 -7.75 15.56
C ALA A 64 12.65 -7.27 17.02
N LYS A 65 12.12 -6.07 17.26
CA LYS A 65 12.11 -5.44 18.59
C LYS A 65 10.74 -4.89 18.91
N HIS A 66 10.30 -5.16 20.13
CA HIS A 66 9.26 -4.37 20.78
C HIS A 66 9.92 -3.16 21.46
N ILE A 67 9.57 -1.96 21.02
CA ILE A 67 10.22 -0.73 21.48
C ILE A 67 9.53 -0.18 22.71
N SER A 68 8.23 0.08 22.61
CA SER A 68 7.43 0.64 23.68
C SER A 68 5.94 0.58 23.34
N SER A 69 5.10 0.86 24.34
CA SER A 69 3.75 1.34 24.07
C SER A 69 3.81 2.79 23.54
N ALA A 70 2.88 3.15 22.67
CA ALA A 70 2.79 4.43 21.98
C ALA A 70 1.32 4.81 21.75
N VAL A 71 1.06 6.05 21.34
CA VAL A 71 -0.29 6.51 21.01
C VAL A 71 -0.31 7.00 19.56
N VAL A 72 -1.21 6.45 18.75
CA VAL A 72 -1.49 6.88 17.37
C VAL A 72 -2.94 7.30 17.30
N ASP A 73 -3.19 8.57 16.96
CA ASP A 73 -4.55 9.12 16.84
C ASP A 73 -5.42 8.92 18.10
N GLY A 74 -4.82 9.04 19.28
CA GLY A 74 -5.50 8.82 20.57
C GLY A 74 -5.70 7.35 20.95
N VAL A 75 -5.23 6.40 20.13
CA VAL A 75 -5.31 4.95 20.37
C VAL A 75 -3.99 4.41 20.89
N GLU A 76 -4.02 3.68 21.99
CA GLU A 76 -2.85 2.99 22.55
C GLU A 76 -2.43 1.83 21.65
N CYS A 77 -1.14 1.76 21.34
CA CYS A 77 -0.55 0.80 20.42
C CYS A 77 0.75 0.23 20.98
N GLU A 78 1.07 -1.01 20.66
CA GLU A 78 2.45 -1.50 20.76
C GLU A 78 3.24 -1.05 19.52
N TYR A 79 4.43 -0.51 19.73
CA TYR A 79 5.33 -0.06 18.68
C TYR A 79 6.46 -1.07 18.47
N LEU A 80 6.50 -1.66 17.27
CA LEU A 80 7.45 -2.68 16.87
C LEU A 80 8.33 -2.18 15.72
N THR A 81 9.58 -2.61 15.71
CA THR A 81 10.55 -2.31 14.64
C THR A 81 11.23 -3.58 14.16
N PHE A 82 11.50 -3.63 12.86
CA PHE A 82 12.06 -4.79 12.19
C PHE A 82 13.13 -4.34 11.21
N LEU A 83 14.25 -5.06 11.21
CA LEU A 83 15.37 -4.79 10.30
C LEU A 83 15.46 -5.87 9.22
N LYS A 84 15.64 -5.44 7.97
CA LYS A 84 16.07 -6.30 6.84
C LYS A 84 17.33 -5.72 6.20
N ASN A 85 17.89 -6.43 5.23
CA ASN A 85 19.07 -5.95 4.50
C ASN A 85 18.77 -4.69 3.65
N ASP A 86 17.57 -4.64 3.06
CA ASP A 86 17.24 -3.64 2.03
C ASP A 86 16.28 -2.56 2.52
N ILE A 87 15.42 -2.92 3.49
CA ILE A 87 14.46 -2.02 4.12
C ILE A 87 14.43 -2.23 5.63
N ASP A 88 14.12 -1.17 6.36
CA ASP A 88 13.65 -1.27 7.75
C ASP A 88 12.17 -0.94 7.78
N TRP A 89 11.42 -1.60 8.65
CA TRP A 89 10.00 -1.32 8.79
C TRP A 89 9.55 -1.28 10.24
N GLN A 90 8.50 -0.51 10.46
CA GLN A 90 7.96 -0.15 11.75
C GLN A 90 6.46 -0.26 11.70
N ILE A 91 5.85 -0.79 12.75
CA ILE A 91 4.39 -0.93 12.83
C ILE A 91 3.89 -0.59 14.23
N TRP A 92 2.76 0.09 14.27
CA TRP A 92 2.01 0.39 15.49
C TRP A 92 0.72 -0.38 15.44
N ILE A 93 0.52 -1.26 16.42
CA ILE A 93 -0.64 -2.16 16.47
C ILE A 93 -1.46 -1.83 17.71
N GLU A 94 -2.75 -1.52 17.52
CA GLU A 94 -3.69 -1.24 18.61
C GLU A 94 -3.65 -2.34 19.68
N THR A 95 -3.57 -1.94 20.95
CA THR A 95 -3.54 -2.90 22.06
C THR A 95 -4.91 -3.54 22.29
N GLY A 96 -4.93 -4.75 22.88
CA GLY A 96 -6.16 -5.42 23.28
C GLY A 96 -6.58 -6.57 22.37
N SER A 97 -7.88 -6.88 22.36
CA SER A 97 -8.42 -8.10 21.72
C SER A 97 -8.55 -8.03 20.20
N THR A 98 -8.48 -6.84 19.63
CA THR A 98 -8.58 -6.59 18.18
C THR A 98 -7.37 -5.80 17.71
N PRO A 99 -6.20 -6.44 17.58
CA PRO A 99 -4.96 -5.77 17.25
C PRO A 99 -4.96 -5.31 15.78
N ILE A 100 -5.29 -4.04 15.55
CA ILE A 100 -5.33 -3.45 14.22
C ILE A 100 -4.06 -2.60 13.99
N PRO A 101 -3.33 -2.80 12.89
CA PRO A 101 -2.28 -1.87 12.48
C PRO A 101 -2.84 -0.45 12.30
N LYS A 102 -2.31 0.52 13.04
CA LYS A 102 -2.71 1.94 12.98
C LYS A 102 -1.74 2.79 12.17
N ARG A 103 -0.47 2.39 12.17
CA ARG A 103 0.57 3.03 11.36
C ARG A 103 1.57 1.98 10.90
N TYR A 104 2.06 2.13 9.67
CA TYR A 104 3.12 1.32 9.09
C TYR A 104 4.10 2.24 8.38
N VAL A 105 5.38 2.14 8.69
CA VAL A 105 6.45 2.94 8.09
C VAL A 105 7.50 2.01 7.50
N VAL A 106 7.90 2.26 6.26
CA VAL A 106 8.97 1.52 5.57
C VAL A 106 10.03 2.52 5.13
N THR A 107 11.29 2.25 5.49
CA THR A 107 12.44 3.08 5.18
C THR A 107 13.38 2.30 4.25
N SER A 108 13.68 2.84 3.07
CA SER A 108 14.62 2.21 2.13
C SER A 108 16.08 2.52 2.49
N LYS A 109 16.95 1.51 2.48
CA LYS A 109 18.39 1.68 2.82
C LYS A 109 19.26 2.03 1.62
N HIS A 110 18.87 1.61 0.42
CA HIS A 110 19.72 1.68 -0.77
C HIS A 110 19.43 2.89 -1.66
N VAL A 111 18.48 3.74 -1.27
CA VAL A 111 18.15 4.98 -1.98
C VAL A 111 18.72 6.17 -1.21
N VAL A 112 19.37 7.08 -1.93
CA VAL A 112 19.97 8.31 -1.35
C VAL A 112 18.88 9.11 -0.61
N GLN A 113 19.22 9.63 0.58
CA GLN A 113 18.30 10.25 1.55
C GLN A 113 17.36 9.29 2.31
N ALA A 114 17.47 7.97 2.11
CA ALA A 114 16.70 6.95 2.83
C ALA A 114 15.19 7.28 2.88
N PRO A 115 14.51 7.33 1.71
CA PRO A 115 13.12 7.72 1.63
C PRO A 115 12.24 6.80 2.50
N GLU A 116 11.23 7.43 3.09
CA GLU A 116 10.25 6.75 3.94
C GLU A 116 8.86 6.84 3.32
N TYR A 117 8.15 5.72 3.38
CA TYR A 117 6.72 5.68 3.15
C TYR A 117 6.01 5.46 4.48
N MET A 118 4.93 6.21 4.73
CA MET A 118 4.09 6.05 5.91
C MET A 118 2.63 5.85 5.50
N LEU A 119 2.06 4.75 5.98
CA LEU A 119 0.63 4.44 5.92
C LEU A 119 0.00 4.66 7.31
N GLU A 120 -1.10 5.41 7.37
CA GLU A 120 -1.93 5.53 8.57
C GLU A 120 -3.33 4.95 8.32
N VAL A 121 -3.78 4.06 9.20
CA VAL A 121 -5.07 3.39 9.12
C VAL A 121 -6.05 4.04 10.10
N ARG A 122 -7.16 4.54 9.57
CA ARG A 122 -8.22 5.23 10.34
C ARG A 122 -9.57 4.63 9.98
N ASN A 123 -10.52 4.68 10.93
CA ASN A 123 -11.89 4.21 10.75
C ASN A 123 -11.98 2.76 10.23
N PHE A 124 -11.09 1.88 10.72
CA PHE A 124 -11.07 0.47 10.33
C PHE A 124 -12.36 -0.24 10.75
N ARG A 125 -12.90 -1.08 9.86
CA ARG A 125 -14.15 -1.82 10.07
C ARG A 125 -13.93 -3.31 9.80
N THR A 126 -14.63 -4.16 10.54
CA THR A 126 -14.55 -5.63 10.42
C THR A 126 -15.94 -6.26 10.52
N GLY A 127 -16.04 -7.56 10.22
CA GLY A 127 -17.28 -8.31 10.41
C GLY A 127 -18.40 -7.89 9.45
N GLU A 128 -19.60 -7.65 9.99
CA GLU A 128 -20.79 -7.32 9.20
C GLU A 128 -20.63 -6.04 8.37
N ASP A 129 -19.90 -5.05 8.88
CA ASP A 129 -19.65 -3.79 8.16
C ASP A 129 -18.91 -4.01 6.83
N VAL A 130 -18.07 -5.04 6.75
CA VAL A 130 -17.31 -5.40 5.54
C VAL A 130 -18.15 -6.23 4.59
N LYS A 131 -19.08 -7.06 5.08
CA LYS A 131 -19.94 -7.92 4.24
C LYS A 131 -20.85 -7.12 3.30
N VAL A 132 -21.22 -5.92 3.71
CA VAL A 132 -22.06 -5.01 2.91
C VAL A 132 -21.25 -3.98 2.11
N ALA A 133 -19.92 -3.99 2.24
CA ALA A 133 -19.05 -3.07 1.52
C ALA A 133 -19.02 -3.43 0.02
N ASN A 134 -19.12 -2.40 -0.83
CA ASN A 134 -18.94 -2.55 -2.26
C ASN A 134 -17.50 -2.13 -2.63
N PHE A 135 -16.73 -3.06 -3.18
CA PHE A 135 -15.36 -2.83 -3.64
C PHE A 135 -15.26 -2.51 -5.13
N ALA A 136 -16.40 -2.49 -5.85
CA ALA A 136 -16.45 -2.03 -7.23
C ALA A 136 -16.32 -0.51 -7.30
N ILE A 137 -15.41 -0.03 -8.14
CA ILE A 137 -15.25 1.40 -8.41
C ILE A 137 -16.32 1.85 -9.40
N GLU A 138 -17.08 2.87 -9.02
CA GLU A 138 -17.98 3.55 -9.94
C GLU A 138 -17.18 4.40 -10.94
N ILE A 139 -17.36 4.13 -12.22
CA ILE A 139 -16.72 4.84 -13.32
C ILE A 139 -17.74 5.81 -13.94
N PRO A 140 -17.43 7.12 -13.99
CA PRO A 140 -18.24 8.09 -14.71
C PRO A 140 -18.42 7.69 -16.18
N GLY A 141 -19.60 7.94 -16.75
CA GLY A 141 -19.94 7.50 -18.11
C GLY A 141 -19.11 8.15 -19.23
N ASP A 142 -18.42 9.25 -18.94
CA ASP A 142 -17.52 9.98 -19.82
C ASP A 142 -16.05 9.57 -19.69
N ALA A 143 -15.70 8.74 -18.70
CA ALA A 143 -14.34 8.25 -18.54
C ALA A 143 -13.96 7.26 -19.66
N LYS A 144 -12.76 7.43 -20.21
CA LYS A 144 -12.24 6.61 -21.30
C LYS A 144 -11.59 5.34 -20.78
N LYS A 145 -11.95 4.20 -21.36
CA LYS A 145 -11.23 2.95 -21.10
C LYS A 145 -9.88 2.98 -21.82
N VAL A 146 -8.80 2.73 -21.09
CA VAL A 146 -7.41 2.70 -21.57
C VAL A 146 -6.69 1.44 -21.10
N ASP A 147 -5.53 1.15 -21.65
CA ASP A 147 -4.64 0.12 -21.13
C ASP A 147 -4.02 0.56 -19.78
N LEU A 148 -3.75 -0.40 -18.88
CA LEU A 148 -3.21 -0.07 -17.55
C LEU A 148 -1.87 0.66 -17.62
N SER A 149 -1.04 0.36 -18.62
CA SER A 149 0.25 1.04 -18.85
C SER A 149 0.09 2.53 -19.15
N GLU A 150 -1.04 2.95 -19.72
CA GLU A 150 -1.35 4.36 -19.99
C GLU A 150 -1.70 5.13 -18.71
N LEU A 151 -2.08 4.41 -17.64
CA LEU A 151 -2.30 4.98 -16.31
C LEU A 151 -1.04 4.96 -15.44
N GLY A 152 0.07 4.34 -15.86
CA GLY A 152 1.24 4.10 -15.00
C GLY A 152 2.15 5.31 -14.72
N GLN A 153 1.92 6.47 -15.33
CA GLN A 153 2.80 7.65 -15.20
C GLN A 153 2.58 8.48 -13.93
N ILE A 154 1.92 7.93 -12.90
CA ILE A 154 1.45 8.70 -11.72
C ILE A 154 2.23 8.46 -10.42
N ASP A 155 3.26 7.61 -10.42
CA ASP A 155 3.99 7.22 -9.20
C ASP A 155 5.51 7.45 -9.26
N GLU A 156 5.98 8.38 -10.10
CA GLU A 156 7.30 8.95 -9.82
C GLU A 156 7.18 9.81 -8.56
N LEU A 157 7.70 9.28 -7.43
CA LEU A 157 8.32 10.11 -6.39
C LEU A 157 9.02 11.28 -7.10
N PRO A 158 8.87 12.54 -6.63
CA PRO A 158 9.46 13.68 -7.32
C PRO A 158 10.92 13.36 -7.61
N ALA A 159 11.27 13.35 -8.90
CA ALA A 159 12.66 13.23 -9.29
C ALA A 159 13.44 14.24 -8.44
N PRO A 160 14.53 13.84 -7.75
CA PRO A 160 15.28 14.77 -6.94
C PRO A 160 15.59 15.96 -7.83
N THR A 161 15.13 17.15 -7.44
CA THR A 161 15.34 18.38 -8.20
C THR A 161 16.84 18.63 -8.31
N GLY A 162 17.42 18.08 -9.37
CA GLY A 162 18.81 18.15 -9.77
C GLY A 162 18.88 18.63 -11.22
N MET A 163 18.10 19.66 -11.53
CA MET A 163 18.29 20.52 -12.69
C MET A 163 18.13 21.96 -12.20
N MET A 164 19.14 22.45 -11.49
CA MET A 164 19.36 23.89 -11.40
C MET A 164 20.50 24.19 -12.39
N GLY A 165 20.10 24.70 -13.55
CA GLY A 165 21.01 25.05 -14.62
C GLY A 165 22.03 26.13 -14.22
N ASP A 166 23.20 25.99 -14.82
CA ASP A 166 24.18 27.01 -15.22
C ASP A 166 24.36 28.26 -14.37
N ALA A 167 25.58 28.41 -13.86
CA ALA A 167 26.19 29.70 -13.59
C ALA A 167 27.61 29.74 -14.19
N GLN A 168 27.66 30.34 -15.39
CA GLN A 168 28.76 31.06 -16.07
C GLN A 168 30.10 30.38 -16.33
#